data_AF-A0AAD6L3T2-F1
#
_entry.id   AF-A0AAD6L3T2-F1
#
_cell.length_a   1.000
_cell.length_b   1.000
_cell.length_c   1.000
_cell.angle_alpha   90.00
_cell.angle_beta   90.00
_cell.angle_gamma   90.00
#
_symmetry.space_group_name_H-M   'P 1'
#
loop_
_entity.id
_entity.type
_entity.pdbx_description
1 polymer ?
#
loop_
_entity_poly.entity_id
_entity_poly.type
_entity_poly.pdbx_seq_one_letter_code
_entity_poly.pdbx_strand_id
1 'polypeptide(L)'
;MMLVLMRTNAMSWLTLSSRALILHRVSMAILQSALRRLAPVTKVTCLAMPLMRPLSLCPLAMFLPPSSVPALLKFAGMEPAPWLRPDGKTQVTVEYFNENGAMVSVRVHTVLISTQHDETVTNDEIAADLKEHVIKPVIPQKYLDEKTIFHLNPSGRFVIGGPHGDAGLTGRKIIIDTYGGWGAHGGGAFSGKDPTKVDRSGAYIVRQAAKSIVASGLARRCIVQVSYAIGVPEPLSVFVDTYGTGKIPDKEILNIVKEKFDFRPGMIAISLDLKRGGNGRFLKTAAYGHFGRDDPDFTWEVVKPLKSEKLQQ
;
A
#
# COMPACT_ATOMS: atom_id res chain seq x y z
N MET A 1 12.18 29.29 27.39
CA MET A 1 13.30 29.42 26.44
C MET A 1 14.57 29.22 27.23
N MET A 2 15.14 28.00 27.20
CA MET A 2 16.39 27.67 27.86
C MET A 2 17.21 26.82 26.89
N LEU A 3 18.24 27.45 26.33
CA LEU A 3 19.17 26.92 25.35
C LEU A 3 20.26 26.17 26.12
N VAL A 4 20.45 24.88 25.87
CA VAL A 4 21.63 24.15 26.34
C VAL A 4 22.35 23.59 25.12
N LEU A 5 23.41 24.29 24.70
CA LEU A 5 24.45 23.74 23.84
C LEU A 5 25.30 22.77 24.67
N MET A 6 25.46 21.54 24.20
CA MET A 6 26.56 20.68 24.62
C MET A 6 27.45 20.40 23.41
N ARG A 7 28.63 21.05 23.39
CA ARG A 7 29.81 20.57 22.68
C ARG A 7 30.42 19.44 23.51
N THR A 8 30.78 18.33 22.87
CA THR A 8 31.78 17.40 23.41
C THR A 8 32.70 16.95 22.30
N ASN A 9 33.96 17.40 22.38
CA ASN A 9 35.09 16.85 21.65
C ASN A 9 35.45 15.46 22.20
N ALA A 10 36.04 14.65 21.32
CA ALA A 10 36.45 13.27 21.56
C ALA A 10 37.60 13.13 22.59
N MET A 11 37.49 12.10 23.45
CA MET A 11 38.54 11.14 23.87
C MET A 11 38.27 10.62 25.30
N SER A 12 37.79 9.38 25.43
CA SER A 12 38.56 8.27 26.00
C SER A 12 37.62 7.07 26.17
N TRP A 13 38.00 5.94 25.57
CA TRP A 13 37.36 4.65 25.75
C TRP A 13 38.06 3.96 26.92
N LEU A 14 37.41 3.84 28.07
CA LEU A 14 37.52 2.72 29.04
C LEU A 14 36.73 3.07 30.31
N THR A 15 35.97 2.10 30.81
CA THR A 15 35.05 2.11 31.98
C THR A 15 33.59 2.56 31.75
N LEU A 16 32.86 1.82 30.91
CA LEU A 16 31.40 1.73 31.02
C LEU A 16 31.05 0.99 32.33
N SER A 17 30.82 1.76 33.41
CA SER A 17 30.36 1.20 34.69
C SER A 17 28.94 0.64 34.58
N SER A 18 28.64 -0.38 35.39
CA SER A 18 27.33 -1.06 35.47
C SER A 18 26.15 -0.10 35.66
N ARG A 19 26.37 1.11 36.22
CA ARG A 19 25.35 2.16 36.38
C ARG A 19 24.90 2.78 35.05
N ALA A 20 25.79 2.94 34.08
CA ALA A 20 25.44 3.45 32.75
C ALA A 20 24.57 2.46 31.97
N LEU A 21 24.84 1.16 32.11
CA LEU A 21 24.01 0.09 31.54
C LEU A 21 22.61 0.05 32.19
N ILE A 22 22.52 0.24 33.52
CA ILE A 22 21.24 0.29 34.24
C ILE A 22 20.44 1.53 33.83
N LEU A 23 21.04 2.71 33.77
CA LEU A 23 20.39 3.94 33.30
C LEU A 23 19.91 3.82 31.85
N HIS A 24 20.70 3.20 30.97
CA HIS A 24 20.29 2.93 29.59
C HIS A 24 19.11 1.94 29.52
N ARG A 25 19.13 0.87 30.31
CA ARG A 25 18.02 -0.11 30.38
C ARG A 25 16.75 0.49 30.98
N VAL A 26 16.86 1.32 32.01
CA VAL A 26 15.72 2.02 32.64
C VAL A 26 15.13 3.05 31.68
N SER A 27 15.97 3.83 30.99
CA SER A 27 15.53 4.78 29.96
C SER A 27 14.82 4.07 28.81
N MET A 28 15.38 2.96 28.30
CA MET A 28 14.74 2.12 27.28
C MET A 28 13.40 1.53 27.77
N ALA A 29 13.32 1.07 29.02
CA ALA A 29 12.08 0.54 29.58
C ALA A 29 10.99 1.62 29.75
N ILE A 30 11.37 2.83 30.15
CA ILE A 30 10.47 3.99 30.22
C ILE A 30 9.99 4.37 28.82
N LEU A 31 10.90 4.41 27.83
CA LEU A 31 10.54 4.69 26.43
C LEU A 31 9.58 3.64 25.87
N GLN A 32 9.85 2.36 26.13
CA GLN A 32 8.97 1.25 25.71
C GLN A 32 7.61 1.30 26.40
N SER A 33 7.56 1.66 27.68
CA SER A 33 6.32 1.85 28.43
C SER A 33 5.49 3.01 27.85
N ALA A 34 6.13 4.13 27.53
CA ALA A 34 5.49 5.28 26.88
C ALA A 34 4.97 4.94 25.48
N LEU A 35 5.74 4.19 24.68
CA LEU A 35 5.34 3.76 23.34
C LEU A 35 4.13 2.80 23.37
N ARG A 36 4.07 1.88 24.34
CA ARG A 36 2.90 1.00 24.54
C ARG A 36 1.62 1.78 24.88
N ARG A 37 1.75 2.99 25.43
CA ARG A 37 0.64 3.88 25.77
C ARG A 37 0.38 4.95 24.72
N LEU A 38 1.08 4.93 23.58
CA LEU A 38 0.88 5.91 22.54
C LEU A 38 -0.51 5.71 21.92
N ALA A 39 -1.39 6.64 22.22
CA ALA A 39 -2.73 6.71 21.68
C ALA A 39 -2.76 7.43 20.32
N PRO A 40 -3.77 7.16 19.48
CA PRO A 40 -3.94 7.88 18.23
C PRO A 40 -4.38 9.31 18.47
N VAL A 41 -4.01 10.17 17.53
CA VAL A 41 -4.34 11.61 17.54
C VAL A 41 -5.62 11.94 16.76
N THR A 42 -6.27 10.95 16.14
CA THR A 42 -7.50 11.10 15.34
C THR A 42 -8.40 9.86 15.44
N LYS A 43 -9.72 10.03 15.22
CA LYS A 43 -10.67 8.92 15.01
C LYS A 43 -10.60 8.47 13.55
N VAL A 44 -10.41 7.18 13.31
CA VAL A 44 -10.20 6.64 11.96
C VAL A 44 -10.66 5.19 11.87
N THR A 45 -11.14 4.78 10.69
CA THR A 45 -11.34 3.38 10.31
C THR A 45 -10.34 3.02 9.20
N CYS A 46 -9.68 1.86 9.30
CA CYS A 46 -8.73 1.39 8.28
C CYS A 46 -9.16 0.02 7.76
N LEU A 47 -9.02 -0.22 6.46
CA LEU A 47 -9.54 -1.40 5.76
C LEU A 47 -8.46 -1.96 4.82
N ALA A 48 -8.39 -3.29 4.63
CA ALA A 48 -7.43 -3.91 3.73
C ALA A 48 -7.91 -5.20 3.07
N MET A 49 -7.52 -5.45 1.80
CA MET A 49 -7.93 -6.64 1.05
C MET A 49 -6.78 -7.28 0.23
N PRO A 50 -6.61 -8.63 0.29
CA PRO A 50 -5.75 -9.38 -0.62
C PRO A 50 -6.53 -10.39 -1.49
N LEU A 51 -6.00 -10.71 -2.67
CA LEU A 51 -6.50 -11.76 -3.59
C LEU A 51 -5.38 -12.77 -3.89
N MET A 52 -5.69 -14.06 -4.09
CA MET A 52 -4.69 -15.15 -4.22
C MET A 52 -4.29 -15.47 -5.70
N ARG A 53 -3.01 -15.83 -5.90
CA ARG A 53 -2.26 -16.37 -7.09
C ARG A 53 -1.65 -15.34 -8.09
N PRO A 54 -0.45 -15.62 -8.65
CA PRO A 54 0.79 -14.94 -8.23
C PRO A 54 1.17 -13.71 -9.07
N LEU A 55 1.48 -12.62 -8.38
CA LEU A 55 2.72 -11.80 -8.50
C LEU A 55 2.71 -10.59 -7.53
N SER A 56 1.58 -10.30 -6.89
CA SER A 56 1.40 -9.46 -5.71
C SER A 56 -0.06 -9.68 -5.29
N LEU A 57 -0.38 -9.76 -4.00
CA LEU A 57 -1.72 -10.10 -3.50
C LEU A 57 -2.70 -8.92 -3.65
N CYS A 58 -2.84 -8.39 -4.87
CA CYS A 58 -3.64 -7.24 -5.27
C CYS A 58 -4.54 -7.62 -6.46
N PRO A 59 -5.78 -7.12 -6.55
CA PRO A 59 -6.63 -7.31 -7.73
C PRO A 59 -5.90 -6.98 -9.05
N LEU A 60 -6.16 -7.77 -10.10
CA LEU A 60 -5.50 -7.63 -11.40
C LEU A 60 -5.68 -6.22 -12.00
N ALA A 61 -6.82 -5.58 -11.73
CA ALA A 61 -7.09 -4.20 -12.13
C ALA A 61 -6.10 -3.16 -11.51
N MET A 62 -5.37 -3.53 -10.45
CA MET A 62 -4.34 -2.68 -9.83
C MET A 62 -2.92 -2.95 -10.31
N PHE A 63 -2.66 -4.07 -11.00
CA PHE A 63 -1.32 -4.34 -11.54
C PHE A 63 -0.91 -3.32 -12.60
N LEU A 64 -1.89 -2.66 -13.20
CA LEU A 64 -1.72 -1.41 -13.92
C LEU A 64 -2.10 -0.29 -12.94
N PRO A 65 -1.17 0.24 -12.13
CA PRO A 65 -1.49 1.42 -11.34
C PRO A 65 -2.00 2.52 -12.29
N PRO A 66 -2.93 3.37 -11.83
CA PRO A 66 -3.21 4.69 -12.42
C PRO A 66 -1.94 5.54 -12.36
N SER A 67 -1.01 5.23 -13.24
CA SER A 67 0.32 5.81 -13.31
C SER A 67 0.39 6.72 -14.53
N SER A 68 1.31 7.67 -14.47
CA SER A 68 1.77 8.32 -15.69
C SER A 68 2.43 7.26 -16.58
N VAL A 69 2.13 7.30 -17.88
CA VAL A 69 2.69 6.37 -18.87
C VAL A 69 4.24 6.31 -18.84
N PRO A 70 4.99 7.40 -18.59
CA PRO A 70 6.45 7.31 -18.43
C PRO A 70 6.91 6.33 -17.35
N ALA A 71 6.12 6.19 -16.28
CA ALA A 71 6.44 5.27 -15.21
C ALA A 71 6.12 3.82 -15.58
N LEU A 72 5.11 3.58 -16.41
CA LEU A 72 4.84 2.25 -16.97
C LEU A 72 5.94 1.82 -17.93
N LEU A 73 6.42 2.73 -18.77
CA LEU A 73 7.56 2.47 -19.65
C LEU A 73 8.82 2.16 -18.86
N LYS A 74 9.11 2.96 -17.82
CA LYS A 74 10.24 2.70 -16.92
C LYS A 74 10.09 1.38 -16.15
N PHE A 75 8.87 1.02 -15.72
CA PHE A 75 8.59 -0.25 -15.06
C PHE A 75 8.77 -1.44 -16.02
N ALA A 76 8.43 -1.26 -17.30
CA ALA A 76 8.69 -2.22 -18.37
C ALA A 76 10.17 -2.28 -18.81
N GLY A 77 11.06 -1.49 -18.19
CA GLY A 77 12.49 -1.44 -18.54
C GLY A 77 12.76 -0.75 -19.89
N MET A 78 11.83 0.09 -20.36
CA MET A 78 11.92 0.81 -21.62
C MET A 78 12.23 2.29 -21.38
N GLU A 79 13.04 2.87 -22.26
CA GLU A 79 13.21 4.32 -22.32
C GLU A 79 11.88 4.97 -22.72
N PRO A 80 11.45 6.07 -22.06
CA PRO A 80 10.23 6.76 -22.41
C PRO A 80 10.29 7.25 -23.86
N ALA A 81 9.18 7.10 -24.60
CA ALA A 81 9.08 7.71 -25.92
C ALA A 81 9.34 9.23 -25.81
N PRO A 82 10.15 9.85 -26.70
CA PRO A 82 10.57 11.25 -26.54
C PRO A 82 9.42 12.26 -26.45
N TRP A 83 8.29 11.93 -27.08
CA TRP A 83 7.10 12.76 -27.12
C TRP A 83 6.28 12.74 -25.82
N LEU A 84 6.55 11.80 -24.92
CA LEU A 84 5.75 11.56 -23.73
C LEU A 84 6.02 12.60 -22.62
N ARG A 85 4.96 13.04 -21.94
CA ARG A 85 5.03 14.02 -20.85
C ARG A 85 4.52 13.45 -19.52
N PRO A 86 4.77 14.11 -18.38
CA PRO A 86 4.58 13.50 -17.06
C PRO A 86 3.14 13.26 -16.61
N ASP A 87 2.15 14.00 -17.11
CA ASP A 87 0.75 13.82 -16.71
C ASP A 87 0.11 12.65 -17.49
N GLY A 88 -0.59 11.76 -16.79
CA GLY A 88 -1.20 10.59 -17.40
C GLY A 88 -2.15 9.87 -16.46
N LYS A 89 -3.13 9.20 -17.06
CA LYS A 89 -4.19 8.47 -16.39
C LYS A 89 -4.40 7.15 -17.13
N THR A 90 -4.58 6.08 -16.36
CA THR A 90 -4.93 4.76 -16.89
C THR A 90 -6.14 4.19 -16.15
N GLN A 91 -6.92 3.37 -16.84
CA GLN A 91 -8.04 2.64 -16.27
C GLN A 91 -8.16 1.29 -16.98
N VAL A 92 -8.43 0.23 -16.20
CA VAL A 92 -8.61 -1.12 -16.72
C VAL A 92 -9.91 -1.69 -16.18
N THR A 93 -10.75 -2.16 -17.09
CA THR A 93 -11.97 -2.91 -16.76
C THR A 93 -11.68 -4.39 -16.97
N VAL A 94 -11.80 -5.17 -15.90
CA VAL A 94 -11.54 -6.61 -15.90
C VAL A 94 -12.86 -7.35 -15.70
N GLU A 95 -13.07 -8.40 -16.48
CA GLU A 95 -14.18 -9.33 -16.32
C GLU A 95 -13.83 -10.37 -15.27
N TYR A 96 -14.72 -10.59 -14.31
CA TYR A 96 -14.50 -11.52 -13.19
C TYR A 96 -15.60 -12.58 -13.12
N PHE A 97 -15.19 -13.77 -12.71
CA PHE A 97 -16.07 -14.83 -12.26
C PHE A 97 -16.02 -14.93 -10.73
N ASN A 98 -17.18 -15.06 -10.08
CA ASN A 98 -17.28 -15.28 -8.64
C ASN A 98 -17.32 -16.78 -8.35
N GLU A 99 -16.21 -17.32 -7.87
CA GLU A 99 -16.09 -18.71 -7.45
C GLU A 99 -16.20 -18.78 -5.92
N ASN A 100 -17.43 -18.93 -5.41
CA ASN A 100 -17.73 -19.08 -3.99
C ASN A 100 -17.08 -17.98 -3.12
N GLY A 101 -17.23 -16.72 -3.55
CA GLY A 101 -16.67 -15.55 -2.87
C GLY A 101 -15.25 -15.18 -3.31
N ALA A 102 -14.54 -16.03 -4.04
CA ALA A 102 -13.24 -15.69 -4.62
C ALA A 102 -13.41 -15.11 -6.03
N MET A 103 -12.71 -14.02 -6.33
CA MET A 103 -12.78 -13.40 -7.66
C MET A 103 -11.69 -13.97 -8.55
N VAL A 104 -12.10 -14.57 -9.66
CA VAL A 104 -11.20 -15.11 -10.67
C VAL A 104 -11.27 -14.20 -11.89
N SER A 105 -10.13 -13.61 -12.27
CA SER A 105 -10.05 -12.77 -13.47
C SER A 105 -10.19 -13.65 -14.71
N VAL A 106 -11.11 -13.31 -15.59
CA VAL A 106 -11.37 -14.04 -16.84
C VAL A 106 -10.58 -13.40 -17.98
N ARG A 107 -10.80 -12.11 -18.21
CA ARG A 107 -10.18 -11.33 -19.29
C ARG A 107 -10.18 -9.84 -18.99
N VAL A 108 -9.40 -9.06 -19.74
CA VAL A 108 -9.47 -7.60 -19.75
C VAL A 108 -10.51 -7.18 -20.79
N HIS A 109 -11.57 -6.51 -20.32
CA HIS A 109 -12.65 -6.02 -21.16
C HIS A 109 -12.27 -4.71 -21.85
N THR A 110 -11.74 -3.76 -21.10
CA THR A 110 -11.39 -2.43 -21.63
C THR A 110 -10.10 -1.92 -21.00
N VAL A 111 -9.24 -1.32 -21.82
CA VAL A 111 -8.06 -0.55 -21.40
C VAL A 111 -8.23 0.88 -21.88
N LEU A 112 -8.09 1.84 -20.96
CA LEU A 112 -8.09 3.26 -21.26
C LEU A 112 -6.78 3.88 -20.79
N ILE A 113 -6.14 4.64 -21.67
CA ILE A 113 -4.94 5.42 -21.38
C ILE A 113 -5.15 6.83 -21.95
N SER A 114 -5.00 7.83 -21.08
CA SER A 114 -4.89 9.24 -21.48
C SER A 114 -3.55 9.75 -20.98
N THR A 115 -2.64 10.06 -21.90
CA THR A 115 -1.30 10.54 -21.56
C THR A 115 -1.02 11.87 -22.19
N GLN A 116 -0.35 12.72 -21.43
CA GLN A 116 0.17 13.98 -21.92
C GLN A 116 1.30 13.71 -22.92
N HIS A 117 1.36 14.51 -23.97
CA HIS A 117 2.34 14.39 -25.04
C HIS A 117 2.79 15.78 -25.52
N ASP A 118 3.84 15.85 -26.32
CA ASP A 118 4.22 17.08 -27.02
C ASP A 118 3.42 17.28 -28.33
N GLU A 119 3.69 18.37 -29.03
CA GLU A 119 2.94 18.74 -30.22
C GLU A 119 3.34 17.97 -31.49
N THR A 120 4.41 17.17 -31.43
CA THR A 120 5.07 16.60 -32.60
C THR A 120 4.52 15.23 -33.00
N VAL A 121 4.03 14.45 -32.02
CA VAL A 121 3.52 13.10 -32.25
C VAL A 121 2.07 13.10 -32.71
N THR A 122 1.73 12.19 -33.63
CA THR A 122 0.36 11.98 -34.10
C THR A 122 -0.43 11.02 -33.21
N ASN A 123 -1.76 11.08 -33.25
CA ASN A 123 -2.61 10.17 -32.45
C ASN A 123 -2.41 8.69 -32.83
N ASP A 124 -2.12 8.41 -34.10
CA ASP A 124 -1.90 7.05 -34.59
C ASP A 124 -0.58 6.47 -34.03
N GLU A 125 0.49 7.29 -34.01
CA GLU A 125 1.76 6.93 -33.37
C GLU A 125 1.59 6.72 -31.86
N ILE A 126 0.87 7.62 -31.16
CA ILE A 126 0.56 7.44 -29.73
C ILE A 126 -0.16 6.11 -29.51
N ALA A 127 -1.20 5.80 -30.29
CA ALA A 127 -1.99 4.60 -30.12
C ALA A 127 -1.14 3.32 -30.38
N ALA A 128 -0.31 3.34 -31.42
CA ALA A 128 0.60 2.23 -31.73
C ALA A 128 1.62 2.02 -30.60
N ASP A 129 2.30 3.08 -30.18
CA ASP A 129 3.33 3.04 -29.14
C ASP A 129 2.76 2.58 -27.79
N LEU A 130 1.60 3.11 -27.37
CA LEU A 130 0.94 2.68 -26.14
C LEU A 130 0.58 1.20 -26.19
N LYS A 131 0.10 0.70 -27.34
CA LYS A 131 -0.28 -0.70 -27.47
C LYS A 131 0.94 -1.62 -27.41
N GLU A 132 1.99 -1.31 -28.15
CA GLU A 132 3.20 -2.15 -28.27
C GLU A 132 4.10 -2.06 -27.03
N HIS A 133 4.34 -0.86 -26.51
CA HIS A 133 5.37 -0.61 -25.50
C HIS A 133 4.82 -0.50 -24.07
N VAL A 134 3.50 -0.34 -23.89
CA VAL A 134 2.89 -0.21 -22.55
C VAL A 134 1.92 -1.34 -22.26
N ILE A 135 0.95 -1.58 -23.14
CA ILE A 135 -0.13 -2.54 -22.87
C ILE A 135 0.36 -3.98 -22.97
N LYS A 136 0.99 -4.35 -24.11
CA LYS A 136 1.47 -5.72 -24.33
C LYS A 136 2.50 -6.20 -23.29
N PRO A 137 3.49 -5.38 -22.86
CA PRO A 137 4.46 -5.84 -21.87
C PRO A 137 3.88 -6.00 -20.47
N VAL A 138 2.82 -5.25 -20.13
CA VAL A 138 2.27 -5.22 -18.77
C VAL A 138 1.08 -6.14 -18.58
N ILE A 139 0.18 -6.26 -19.57
CA ILE A 139 -0.99 -7.14 -19.47
C ILE A 139 -0.63 -8.53 -20.00
N PRO A 140 -0.72 -9.60 -19.18
CA PRO A 140 -0.48 -10.95 -19.65
C PRO A 140 -1.38 -11.31 -20.84
N GLN A 141 -0.79 -11.83 -21.91
CA GLN A 141 -1.48 -12.12 -23.16
C GLN A 141 -2.73 -12.99 -22.98
N LYS A 142 -2.73 -13.91 -22.00
CA LYS A 142 -3.89 -14.76 -21.68
C LYS A 142 -5.17 -14.00 -21.29
N TYR A 143 -5.07 -12.72 -20.93
CA TYR A 143 -6.22 -11.88 -20.59
C TYR A 143 -6.60 -10.90 -21.71
N LEU A 144 -5.82 -10.84 -22.80
CA LEU A 144 -6.10 -10.00 -23.96
C LEU A 144 -6.68 -10.86 -25.08
N ASP A 145 -7.74 -10.38 -25.71
CA ASP A 145 -8.33 -11.02 -26.88
C ASP A 145 -8.80 -10.00 -27.91
N GLU A 146 -9.34 -10.49 -29.03
CA GLU A 146 -9.83 -9.67 -30.14
C GLU A 146 -11.00 -8.75 -29.74
N LYS A 147 -11.69 -9.03 -28.62
CA LYS A 147 -12.80 -8.25 -28.10
C LYS A 147 -12.36 -7.24 -27.03
N THR A 148 -11.07 -7.17 -26.69
CA THR A 148 -10.58 -6.16 -25.74
C THR A 148 -10.70 -4.77 -26.36
N ILE A 149 -11.40 -3.86 -25.68
CA ILE A 149 -11.62 -2.49 -26.13
C ILE A 149 -10.45 -1.61 -25.70
N PHE A 150 -9.92 -0.80 -26.62
CA PHE A 150 -8.83 0.14 -26.34
C PHE A 150 -9.28 1.58 -26.55
N HIS A 151 -9.16 2.42 -25.52
CA HIS A 151 -9.34 3.86 -25.59
C HIS A 151 -7.99 4.55 -25.34
N LEU A 152 -7.29 4.90 -26.42
CA LEU A 152 -5.94 5.46 -26.37
C LEU A 152 -6.01 6.94 -26.78
N ASN A 153 -5.75 7.82 -25.82
CA ASN A 153 -5.98 9.27 -25.92
C ASN A 153 -7.34 9.63 -26.56
N PRO A 154 -8.48 9.16 -26.00
CA PRO A 154 -9.80 9.37 -26.60
C PRO A 154 -10.22 10.84 -26.70
N SER A 155 -9.60 11.75 -25.94
CA SER A 155 -9.78 13.20 -26.08
C SER A 155 -9.11 13.79 -27.32
N GLY A 156 -8.34 13.00 -28.07
CA GLY A 156 -7.46 13.46 -29.13
C GLY A 156 -6.22 14.13 -28.54
N ARG A 157 -6.23 15.46 -28.41
CA ARG A 157 -5.05 16.25 -28.05
C ARG A 157 -4.94 16.47 -26.53
N PHE A 158 -3.81 16.11 -25.94
CA PHE A 158 -3.49 16.33 -24.52
C PHE A 158 -2.05 16.87 -24.37
N VAL A 159 -1.82 18.10 -24.81
CA VAL A 159 -0.49 18.76 -24.73
C VAL A 159 -0.32 19.50 -23.41
N ILE A 160 -1.32 20.26 -23.00
CA ILE A 160 -1.33 21.01 -21.74
C ILE A 160 -1.77 20.06 -20.62
N GLY A 161 -0.95 19.89 -19.59
CA GLY A 161 -1.21 18.99 -18.46
C GLY A 161 -0.51 19.42 -17.19
N GLY A 162 -0.59 18.57 -16.16
CA GLY A 162 -0.05 18.87 -14.84
C GLY A 162 -0.78 20.02 -14.15
N PRO A 163 -0.13 20.73 -13.21
CA PRO A 163 -0.76 21.82 -12.46
C PRO A 163 -1.30 22.99 -13.30
N HIS A 164 -0.82 23.13 -14.55
CA HIS A 164 -1.34 24.12 -15.48
C HIS A 164 -2.75 23.74 -15.97
N GLY A 165 -3.04 22.45 -16.13
CA GLY A 165 -4.32 21.95 -16.63
C GLY A 165 -5.33 21.59 -15.52
N ASP A 166 -4.86 21.19 -14.33
CA ASP A 166 -5.74 20.75 -13.23
C ASP A 166 -5.07 20.96 -11.86
N ALA A 167 -5.83 21.45 -10.88
CA ALA A 167 -5.31 21.72 -9.54
C ALA A 167 -5.08 20.42 -8.74
N GLY A 168 -3.87 20.23 -8.22
CA GLY A 168 -3.50 19.08 -7.41
C GLY A 168 -3.64 19.32 -5.90
N LEU A 169 -4.19 18.35 -5.16
CA LEU A 169 -4.22 18.38 -3.70
C LEU A 169 -3.83 17.02 -3.11
N THR A 170 -3.09 17.04 -2.00
CA THR A 170 -2.73 15.84 -1.22
C THR A 170 -3.99 15.10 -0.77
N GLY A 171 -3.97 13.77 -0.88
CA GLY A 171 -5.08 12.93 -0.40
C GLY A 171 -6.31 12.90 -1.31
N ARG A 172 -6.20 13.33 -2.58
CA ARG A 172 -7.28 13.22 -3.57
C ARG A 172 -7.23 11.97 -4.45
N LYS A 173 -6.35 11.02 -4.10
CA LYS A 173 -6.13 9.77 -4.84
C LYS A 173 -6.13 8.54 -3.90
N ILE A 174 -6.85 8.62 -2.78
CA ILE A 174 -6.85 7.58 -1.73
C ILE A 174 -7.27 6.18 -2.20
N ILE A 175 -8.15 6.07 -3.20
CA ILE A 175 -8.54 4.78 -3.76
C ILE A 175 -7.44 4.20 -4.67
N ILE A 176 -6.70 5.08 -5.35
CA ILE A 176 -5.52 4.71 -6.15
C ILE A 176 -4.36 4.31 -5.24
N ASP A 177 -4.20 5.00 -4.11
CA ASP A 177 -3.18 4.68 -3.10
C ASP A 177 -3.38 3.30 -2.45
N THR A 178 -4.59 2.74 -2.55
CA THR A 178 -5.02 1.54 -1.82
C THR A 178 -5.40 0.37 -2.73
N TYR A 179 -6.70 0.15 -2.96
CA TYR A 179 -7.24 -1.11 -3.50
C TYR A 179 -8.05 -0.94 -4.79
N GLY A 180 -8.04 0.24 -5.42
CA GLY A 180 -8.71 0.46 -6.71
C GLY A 180 -10.23 0.23 -6.67
N GLY A 181 -10.85 0.45 -5.50
CA GLY A 181 -12.28 0.24 -5.26
C GLY A 181 -12.62 -1.11 -4.63
N TRP A 182 -11.68 -2.06 -4.59
CA TRP A 182 -11.85 -3.32 -3.90
C TRP A 182 -11.74 -3.16 -2.37
N GLY A 183 -12.41 -4.05 -1.64
CA GLY A 183 -12.44 -4.01 -0.19
C GLY A 183 -13.25 -2.80 0.28
N ALA A 184 -12.59 -1.90 1.01
CA ALA A 184 -13.19 -0.64 1.43
C ALA A 184 -12.09 0.37 1.84
N HIS A 185 -12.49 1.62 2.10
CA HIS A 185 -11.60 2.69 2.57
C HIS A 185 -12.27 3.51 3.66
N GLY A 186 -11.59 3.77 4.78
CA GLY A 186 -12.17 4.55 5.90
C GLY A 186 -11.93 6.06 5.81
N GLY A 187 -11.69 6.58 4.61
CA GLY A 187 -11.58 8.02 4.29
C GLY A 187 -10.22 8.71 4.53
N GLY A 188 -9.34 8.13 5.36
CA GLY A 188 -8.07 8.77 5.72
C GLY A 188 -6.99 8.76 4.63
N ALA A 189 -6.53 9.92 4.18
CA ALA A 189 -5.35 10.01 3.29
C ALA A 189 -4.05 9.59 3.99
N PHE A 190 -3.06 9.11 3.23
CA PHE A 190 -1.77 8.67 3.78
C PHE A 190 -0.68 9.73 3.69
N SER A 191 -0.42 10.28 2.51
CA SER A 191 0.68 11.23 2.25
C SER A 191 0.61 12.48 3.13
N GLY A 192 1.77 12.97 3.57
CA GLY A 192 1.89 14.12 4.49
C GLY A 192 1.70 13.80 5.99
N LYS A 193 1.35 12.57 6.37
CA LYS A 193 1.14 12.17 7.77
C LYS A 193 2.30 11.35 8.32
N ASP A 194 2.80 11.67 9.51
CA ASP A 194 3.76 10.83 10.22
C ASP A 194 3.09 9.56 10.79
N PRO A 195 3.83 8.50 11.16
CA PRO A 195 3.23 7.20 11.50
C PRO A 195 2.48 7.15 12.83
N THR A 196 2.47 8.24 13.61
CA THR A 196 1.55 8.35 14.77
C THR A 196 0.09 8.50 14.33
N LYS A 197 -0.16 8.88 13.07
CA LYS A 197 -1.52 9.04 12.51
C LYS A 197 -1.99 7.67 12.03
N VAL A 198 -3.01 7.14 12.72
CA VAL A 198 -3.56 5.81 12.46
C VAL A 198 -4.18 5.66 11.09
N ASP A 199 -4.52 6.75 10.39
CA ASP A 199 -4.86 6.70 8.96
C ASP A 199 -3.81 5.95 8.15
N ARG A 200 -2.52 6.17 8.42
CA ARG A 200 -1.43 5.50 7.72
C ARG A 200 -1.03 4.20 8.41
N SER A 201 -0.67 4.28 9.69
CA SER A 201 -0.13 3.11 10.42
C SER A 201 -1.19 2.02 10.61
N GLY A 202 -2.43 2.39 10.92
CA GLY A 202 -3.56 1.47 10.99
C GLY A 202 -3.82 0.77 9.65
N ALA A 203 -3.87 1.52 8.54
CA ALA A 203 -4.04 0.95 7.20
C ALA A 203 -2.93 -0.02 6.82
N TYR A 204 -1.67 0.30 7.16
CA TYR A 204 -0.54 -0.56 6.88
C TYR A 204 -0.57 -1.87 7.69
N ILE A 205 -0.90 -1.80 8.99
CA ILE A 205 -0.94 -3.03 9.79
C ILE A 205 -2.10 -3.93 9.39
N VAL A 206 -3.27 -3.37 9.02
CA VAL A 206 -4.37 -4.21 8.50
C VAL A 206 -4.06 -4.78 7.12
N ARG A 207 -3.28 -4.09 6.29
CA ARG A 207 -2.72 -4.68 5.05
C ARG A 207 -1.85 -5.89 5.38
N GLN A 208 -0.94 -5.77 6.34
CA GLN A 208 -0.09 -6.88 6.75
C GLN A 208 -0.93 -8.06 7.29
N ALA A 209 -1.93 -7.77 8.14
CA ALA A 209 -2.83 -8.78 8.69
C ALA A 209 -3.60 -9.50 7.58
N ALA A 210 -4.27 -8.76 6.71
CA ALA A 210 -5.04 -9.33 5.60
C ALA A 210 -4.13 -10.17 4.69
N LYS A 211 -2.98 -9.63 4.29
CA LYS A 211 -1.98 -10.32 3.46
C LYS A 211 -1.55 -11.64 4.12
N SER A 212 -1.33 -11.63 5.43
CA SER A 212 -0.90 -12.80 6.20
C SER A 212 -1.99 -13.87 6.29
N ILE A 213 -3.27 -13.50 6.39
CA ILE A 213 -4.40 -14.45 6.38
C ILE A 213 -4.43 -15.22 5.06
N VAL A 214 -4.38 -14.51 3.93
CA VAL A 214 -4.42 -15.13 2.60
C VAL A 214 -3.15 -15.93 2.31
N ALA A 215 -1.96 -15.39 2.64
CA ALA A 215 -0.69 -16.07 2.43
C ALA A 215 -0.53 -17.32 3.31
N SER A 216 -1.13 -17.35 4.50
CA SER A 216 -1.18 -18.54 5.36
C SER A 216 -2.20 -19.58 4.86
N GLY A 217 -2.96 -19.27 3.80
CA GLY A 217 -3.96 -20.15 3.22
C GLY A 217 -5.22 -20.32 4.08
N LEU A 218 -5.48 -19.40 5.02
CA LEU A 218 -6.68 -19.40 5.86
C LEU A 218 -7.93 -18.94 5.09
N ALA A 219 -7.74 -18.12 4.05
CA ALA A 219 -8.79 -17.67 3.16
C ALA A 219 -8.23 -17.39 1.76
N ARG A 220 -9.10 -17.30 0.74
CA ARG A 220 -8.70 -16.85 -0.60
C ARG A 220 -8.78 -15.34 -0.77
N ARG A 221 -9.57 -14.70 0.07
CA ARG A 221 -9.84 -13.27 0.10
C ARG A 221 -10.25 -12.89 1.51
N CYS A 222 -9.88 -11.71 1.95
CA CYS A 222 -10.38 -11.19 3.22
C CYS A 222 -10.39 -9.68 3.24
N ILE A 223 -11.20 -9.12 4.12
CA ILE A 223 -11.12 -7.73 4.54
C ILE A 223 -10.85 -7.68 6.04
N VAL A 224 -9.94 -6.79 6.45
CA VAL A 224 -9.65 -6.53 7.86
C VAL A 224 -9.94 -5.07 8.15
N GLN A 225 -10.73 -4.79 9.18
CA GLN A 225 -11.04 -3.45 9.66
C GLN A 225 -10.45 -3.21 11.04
N VAL A 226 -9.95 -2.00 11.30
CA VAL A 226 -9.64 -1.51 12.65
C VAL A 226 -10.13 -0.08 12.83
N SER A 227 -10.63 0.26 14.03
CA SER A 227 -11.09 1.61 14.36
C SER A 227 -10.51 2.13 15.68
N TYR A 228 -10.29 3.44 15.78
CA TYR A 228 -9.69 4.05 16.97
C TYR A 228 -10.47 5.25 17.52
N ALA A 229 -10.36 5.48 18.83
CA ALA A 229 -10.70 6.75 19.48
C ALA A 229 -9.42 7.54 19.77
N ILE A 230 -9.47 8.86 19.55
CA ILE A 230 -8.40 9.76 19.98
C ILE A 230 -8.10 9.57 21.47
N GLY A 231 -6.82 9.47 21.83
CA GLY A 231 -6.41 9.29 23.24
C GLY A 231 -6.54 7.87 23.79
N VAL A 232 -7.08 6.90 23.04
CA VAL A 232 -7.21 5.48 23.47
C VAL A 232 -6.22 4.60 22.70
N PRO A 233 -5.22 3.97 23.37
CA PRO A 233 -4.21 3.15 22.68
C PRO A 233 -4.77 1.91 21.99
N GLU A 234 -5.70 1.22 22.64
CA GLU A 234 -6.32 0.01 22.10
C GLU A 234 -7.34 0.35 21.01
N PRO A 235 -7.51 -0.51 19.98
CA PRO A 235 -8.55 -0.30 18.99
C PRO A 235 -9.95 -0.46 19.62
N LEU A 236 -10.90 0.38 19.20
CA LEU A 236 -12.30 0.26 19.62
C LEU A 236 -12.97 -0.98 19.01
N SER A 237 -12.58 -1.33 17.78
CA SER A 237 -13.10 -2.48 17.08
C SER A 237 -12.06 -3.05 16.13
N VAL A 238 -12.12 -4.36 15.92
CA VAL A 238 -11.38 -5.11 14.91
C VAL A 238 -12.38 -6.07 14.26
N PHE A 239 -12.43 -6.09 12.93
CA PHE A 239 -13.34 -6.95 12.17
C PHE A 239 -12.59 -7.67 11.06
N VAL A 240 -13.01 -8.91 10.77
CA VAL A 240 -12.49 -9.75 9.70
C VAL A 240 -13.68 -10.37 8.97
N ASP A 241 -13.66 -10.32 7.64
CA ASP A 241 -14.61 -11.01 6.77
C ASP A 241 -13.85 -11.65 5.61
N THR A 242 -14.03 -12.95 5.38
CA THR A 242 -13.35 -13.70 4.32
C THR A 242 -14.15 -13.83 3.03
N TYR A 243 -15.29 -13.14 2.94
CA TYR A 243 -16.25 -13.24 1.85
C TYR A 243 -16.71 -14.67 1.60
N GLY A 244 -16.80 -15.49 2.65
CA GLY A 244 -17.13 -16.92 2.55
C GLY A 244 -15.99 -17.81 2.02
N THR A 245 -14.77 -17.28 1.84
CA THR A 245 -13.62 -18.04 1.33
C THR A 245 -12.73 -18.63 2.43
N GLY A 246 -13.06 -18.37 3.70
CA GLY A 246 -12.33 -18.88 4.85
C GLY A 246 -12.41 -20.39 4.98
N LYS A 247 -11.29 -21.02 5.35
CA LYS A 247 -11.23 -22.46 5.70
C LYS A 247 -11.70 -22.75 7.12
N ILE A 248 -11.71 -21.71 7.96
CA ILE A 248 -12.21 -21.71 9.33
C ILE A 248 -13.10 -20.48 9.52
N PRO A 249 -13.99 -20.44 10.52
CA PRO A 249 -14.88 -19.32 10.75
C PRO A 249 -14.15 -17.98 10.92
N ASP A 250 -14.72 -16.89 10.40
CA ASP A 250 -14.13 -15.55 10.47
C ASP A 250 -13.85 -15.09 11.91
N LYS A 251 -14.67 -15.55 12.87
CA LYS A 251 -14.45 -15.32 14.31
C LYS A 251 -13.14 -15.94 14.82
N GLU A 252 -12.77 -17.11 14.34
CA GLU A 252 -11.51 -17.77 14.70
C GLU A 252 -10.31 -17.07 14.05
N ILE A 253 -10.45 -16.65 12.79
CA ILE A 253 -9.44 -15.84 12.10
C ILE A 253 -9.23 -14.51 12.83
N LEU A 254 -10.30 -13.85 13.27
CA LEU A 254 -10.24 -12.63 14.08
C LEU A 254 -9.46 -12.86 15.38
N ASN A 255 -9.68 -13.98 16.07
CA ASN A 255 -8.93 -14.31 17.30
C ASN A 255 -7.44 -14.48 17.02
N ILE A 256 -7.08 -15.22 15.96
CA ILE A 256 -5.68 -15.38 15.52
C ILE A 256 -5.06 -14.01 15.22
N VAL A 257 -5.78 -13.14 14.51
CA VAL A 257 -5.31 -11.79 14.17
C VAL A 257 -5.08 -10.97 15.43
N LYS A 258 -6.02 -10.95 16.38
CA LYS A 258 -5.88 -10.21 17.65
C LYS A 258 -4.74 -10.75 18.53
N GLU A 259 -4.41 -12.04 18.43
CA GLU A 259 -3.26 -12.63 19.13
C GLU A 259 -1.93 -12.27 18.46
N LYS A 260 -1.87 -12.30 17.13
CA LYS A 260 -0.61 -12.12 16.37
C LYS A 260 -0.27 -10.67 16.05
N PHE A 261 -1.22 -9.74 16.11
CA PHE A 261 -1.00 -8.33 15.77
C PHE A 261 -1.30 -7.42 16.95
N ASP A 262 -0.33 -6.56 17.27
CA ASP A 262 -0.51 -5.49 18.26
C ASP A 262 -0.97 -4.22 17.54
N PHE A 263 -2.24 -3.89 17.69
CA PHE A 263 -2.88 -2.77 17.01
C PHE A 263 -2.67 -1.42 17.72
N ARG A 264 -1.89 -1.34 18.80
CA ARG A 264 -1.60 -0.06 19.45
C ARG A 264 -0.70 0.79 18.56
N PRO A 265 -1.00 2.08 18.32
CA PRO A 265 -0.25 2.92 17.37
C PRO A 265 1.27 2.94 17.58
N GLY A 266 1.72 3.00 18.83
CA GLY A 266 3.16 2.95 19.13
C GLY A 266 3.80 1.61 18.79
N MET A 267 3.08 0.51 18.99
CA MET A 267 3.55 -0.84 18.68
C MET A 267 3.52 -1.13 17.17
N ILE A 268 2.55 -0.58 16.45
CA ILE A 268 2.54 -0.59 14.98
C ILE A 268 3.78 0.14 14.45
N ALA A 269 4.05 1.35 14.95
CA ALA A 269 5.18 2.15 14.50
C ALA A 269 6.53 1.44 14.71
N ILE A 270 6.68 0.65 15.77
CA ILE A 270 7.87 -0.16 16.05
C ILE A 270 7.90 -1.41 15.16
N SER A 271 6.83 -2.19 15.15
CA SER A 271 6.77 -3.49 14.44
C SER A 271 6.95 -3.36 12.93
N LEU A 272 6.47 -2.25 12.35
CA LEU A 272 6.65 -1.92 10.94
C LEU A 272 7.84 -0.96 10.70
N ASP A 273 8.60 -0.62 11.74
CA ASP A 273 9.77 0.26 11.67
C ASP A 273 9.45 1.61 10.98
N LEU A 274 8.28 2.19 11.21
CA LEU A 274 7.76 3.31 10.43
C LEU A 274 8.46 4.63 10.70
N LYS A 275 9.23 4.72 11.79
CA LYS A 275 10.02 5.90 12.15
C LYS A 275 11.43 5.87 11.56
N ARG A 276 11.82 4.80 10.86
CA ARG A 276 13.09 4.76 10.13
C ARG A 276 13.15 5.92 9.14
N GLY A 277 14.09 6.84 9.40
CA GLY A 277 14.43 7.93 8.49
C GLY A 277 15.31 7.46 7.33
N GLY A 278 15.52 8.34 6.34
CA GLY A 278 16.33 8.04 5.16
C GLY A 278 15.58 7.32 4.04
N ASN A 279 16.30 7.01 2.95
CA ASN A 279 15.86 6.22 1.78
C ASN A 279 14.62 6.70 1.02
N GLY A 280 14.08 7.88 1.35
CA GLY A 280 12.86 8.40 0.72
C GLY A 280 11.66 7.46 0.86
N ARG A 281 11.60 6.61 1.90
CA ARG A 281 10.59 5.54 2.05
C ARG A 281 9.16 5.99 1.74
N PHE A 282 8.70 7.06 2.38
CA PHE A 282 7.34 7.56 2.17
C PHE A 282 7.15 8.37 0.87
N LEU A 283 8.25 8.86 0.28
CA LEU A 283 8.21 9.43 -1.07
C LEU A 283 7.95 8.31 -2.09
N LYS A 284 8.63 7.16 -1.93
CA LYS A 284 8.42 5.98 -2.77
C LYS A 284 6.98 5.49 -2.73
N THR A 285 6.27 5.62 -1.60
CA THR A 285 4.85 5.21 -1.49
C THR A 285 3.86 6.19 -2.13
N ALA A 286 4.24 7.46 -2.31
CA ALA A 286 3.34 8.55 -2.71
C ALA A 286 2.88 8.49 -4.19
N ALA A 287 3.39 7.52 -4.95
CA ALA A 287 2.96 7.20 -6.30
C ALA A 287 2.95 5.67 -6.48
N TYR A 288 2.09 5.19 -7.38
CA TYR A 288 1.96 3.77 -7.74
C TYR A 288 1.46 2.87 -6.61
N GLY A 289 0.73 3.44 -5.66
CA GLY A 289 0.12 2.70 -4.56
C GLY A 289 1.08 2.42 -3.40
N HIS A 290 0.49 2.29 -2.22
CA HIS A 290 1.19 1.97 -0.98
C HIS A 290 1.34 0.45 -0.75
N PHE A 291 0.58 -0.37 -1.46
CA PHE A 291 0.43 -1.80 -1.21
C PHE A 291 0.77 -2.64 -2.44
N GLY A 292 1.09 -3.92 -2.22
CA GLY A 292 1.40 -4.89 -3.28
C GLY A 292 2.75 -4.68 -3.95
N ARG A 293 3.71 -4.09 -3.24
CA ARG A 293 5.04 -3.75 -3.76
C ARG A 293 6.12 -4.44 -2.93
N ASP A 294 7.17 -4.92 -3.59
CA ASP A 294 8.21 -5.78 -2.96
C ASP A 294 9.45 -5.00 -2.50
N ASP A 295 9.39 -3.67 -2.48
CA ASP A 295 10.47 -2.85 -1.93
C ASP A 295 10.68 -3.21 -0.44
N PRO A 296 11.91 -3.50 0.01
CA PRO A 296 12.18 -3.89 1.39
C PRO A 296 11.85 -2.81 2.42
N ASP A 297 11.70 -1.55 2.01
CA ASP A 297 11.18 -0.51 2.88
C ASP A 297 9.67 -0.68 3.16
N PHE A 298 8.91 -1.47 2.41
CA PHE A 298 7.47 -1.68 2.65
C PHE A 298 7.26 -2.87 3.58
N THR A 299 7.73 -2.72 4.83
CA THR A 299 7.66 -3.76 5.87
C THR A 299 6.26 -4.32 6.14
N TRP A 300 5.19 -3.57 5.83
CA TRP A 300 3.81 -4.06 5.92
C TRP A 300 3.43 -5.07 4.84
N GLU A 301 4.22 -5.20 3.78
CA GLU A 301 4.10 -6.25 2.78
C GLU A 301 4.80 -7.55 3.22
N VAL A 302 5.56 -7.56 4.32
CA VAL A 302 6.16 -8.78 4.86
C VAL A 302 5.10 -9.59 5.59
N VAL A 303 4.87 -10.82 5.12
CA VAL A 303 3.89 -11.75 5.70
C VAL A 303 4.33 -12.19 7.09
N LYS A 304 3.40 -12.13 8.06
CA LYS A 304 3.58 -12.74 9.38
C LYS A 304 3.04 -14.17 9.37
N PRO A 305 3.79 -15.15 9.88
CA PRO A 305 3.25 -16.50 10.09
C PRO A 305 2.07 -16.48 11.08
N LEU A 306 0.93 -17.05 10.67
CA LEU A 306 -0.29 -17.10 11.52
C LEU A 306 -0.58 -18.46 12.13
N LYS A 307 0.22 -19.49 11.83
CA LYS A 307 0.01 -20.83 12.39
C LYS A 307 0.11 -20.80 13.92
N SER A 308 -0.92 -21.32 14.59
CA SER A 308 -0.80 -21.83 15.95
C SER A 308 -0.39 -23.29 15.88
N GLU A 309 0.34 -23.79 16.88
CA GLU A 309 0.78 -25.20 16.96
C GLU A 309 -0.39 -26.21 16.95
N LYS A 310 -1.64 -25.75 17.09
CA LYS A 310 -2.83 -26.60 17.23
C LYS A 310 -3.46 -27.09 15.93
N LEU A 311 -3.03 -26.59 14.76
CA LEU A 311 -3.58 -26.98 13.45
C LEU A 311 -2.76 -28.08 12.74
N GLN A 312 -1.94 -28.83 13.49
CA GLN A 312 -1.13 -29.95 12.98
C GLN A 312 -1.75 -31.34 13.24
N GLN A 313 -2.97 -31.41 13.77
CA GLN A 313 -3.75 -32.65 13.93
C GLN A 313 -5.01 -32.56 13.06
#